data_AF-B7KFT9-F1
#
_entry.id   AF-B7KFT9-F1
#
_cell.length_a   1.000
_cell.length_b   1.000
_cell.length_c   1.000
_cell.angle_alpha   90.00
_cell.angle_beta   90.00
_cell.angle_gamma   90.00
#
_symmetry.space_group_name_H-M   'P 1'
#
loop_
_entity.id
_entity.type
_entity.pdbx_description
1 polymer ?
#
loop_
_entity_poly.entity_id
_entity_poly.type
_entity_poly.pdbx_seq_one_letter_code
_entity_poly.pdbx_strand_id
1 'polypeptide(L)'
;MKSCKSKILRIGLSIVLLLSLLILPHQVFAAPLNPEKASQKTERAADIIVQDNQKENVKRQFGLNEHGSELVDKARDRANEKLKSLADKTRERQNTGESIPPDQKLFLEKMER
;
A
#
# COMPACT_ATOMS: atom_id res chain seq x y z
N MET A 1 -47.25 -38.48 -6.13
CA MET A 1 -46.16 -38.13 -7.07
C MET A 1 -45.58 -36.70 -6.95
N LYS A 2 -45.96 -35.86 -5.96
CA LYS A 2 -45.43 -34.48 -5.84
C LYS A 2 -44.09 -34.34 -5.08
N SER A 3 -43.71 -35.32 -4.25
CA SER A 3 -42.55 -35.21 -3.34
C SER A 3 -41.18 -35.53 -4.00
N CYS A 4 -41.15 -36.28 -5.10
CA CYS A 4 -39.88 -36.67 -5.75
C CYS A 4 -39.28 -35.53 -6.60
N LYS A 5 -40.14 -34.71 -7.23
CA LYS A 5 -39.71 -33.61 -8.12
C LYS A 5 -38.99 -32.49 -7.37
N SER A 6 -39.36 -32.20 -6.12
CA SER A 6 -38.70 -31.14 -5.33
C SER A 6 -37.32 -31.55 -4.80
N LYS A 7 -37.09 -32.85 -4.60
CA LYS A 7 -35.78 -33.37 -4.15
C LYS A 7 -34.75 -33.29 -5.27
N ILE A 8 -35.14 -33.67 -6.48
CA ILE A 8 -34.28 -33.58 -7.67
C ILE A 8 -33.96 -32.12 -8.03
N LEU A 9 -34.94 -31.22 -7.90
CA LEU A 9 -34.73 -29.78 -8.12
C LEU A 9 -33.73 -29.18 -7.12
N ARG A 10 -33.81 -29.57 -5.83
CA ARG A 10 -32.87 -29.12 -4.80
C ARG A 10 -31.45 -29.63 -5.05
N ILE A 11 -31.31 -30.89 -5.46
CA ILE A 11 -30.00 -31.48 -5.79
C ILE A 11 -29.38 -30.78 -7.01
N GLY A 12 -30.18 -30.52 -8.05
CA GLY A 12 -29.74 -29.78 -9.23
C GLY A 12 -29.27 -28.36 -8.89
N LEU A 13 -30.01 -27.65 -8.04
CA LEU A 13 -29.64 -26.31 -7.59
C LEU A 13 -28.32 -26.32 -6.80
N SER A 14 -28.12 -27.31 -5.92
CA SER A 14 -26.87 -27.47 -5.16
C SER A 14 -25.68 -27.76 -6.06
N ILE A 15 -25.85 -28.58 -7.10
CA ILE A 15 -24.78 -28.89 -8.07
C ILE A 15 -24.41 -27.65 -8.89
N VAL A 16 -25.40 -26.88 -9.35
CA VAL A 16 -25.15 -25.61 -10.08
C VAL A 16 -24.43 -24.60 -9.20
N LEU A 17 -24.83 -24.49 -7.92
CA LEU A 17 -24.14 -23.63 -6.97
C LEU A 17 -22.68 -24.07 -6.76
N LEU A 18 -22.44 -25.38 -6.60
CA LEU A 18 -21.09 -25.93 -6.43
C LEU A 18 -20.21 -25.71 -7.67
N LEU A 19 -20.78 -25.84 -8.88
CA LEU A 19 -20.06 -25.60 -10.13
C LEU A 19 -19.68 -24.12 -10.29
N SER A 20 -20.51 -23.19 -9.81
CA SER A 20 -20.21 -21.76 -9.90
C SER A 20 -18.97 -21.36 -9.06
N LEU A 21 -18.68 -22.08 -7.97
CA LEU A 21 -17.48 -21.89 -7.16
C LEU A 21 -16.18 -22.30 -7.88
N LEU A 22 -16.24 -23.24 -8.81
CA LEU A 22 -15.10 -23.71 -9.61
C LEU A 22 -14.69 -22.74 -10.73
N ILE A 23 -15.58 -21.81 -11.11
CA ILE A 23 -15.33 -20.83 -12.19
C ILE A 23 -14.82 -19.49 -11.62
N LEU A 24 -14.76 -19.32 -10.30
CA LEU A 24 -14.13 -18.13 -9.74
C LEU A 24 -12.63 -18.13 -10.06
N PRO A 25 -12.09 -17.09 -10.73
CA PRO A 25 -10.65 -16.97 -10.92
C PRO A 25 -9.99 -16.81 -9.55
N HIS A 26 -9.34 -17.87 -9.06
CA HIS A 26 -8.64 -17.91 -7.78
C HIS A 26 -7.32 -17.13 -7.76
N GLN A 27 -7.16 -16.14 -8.64
CA GLN A 27 -5.87 -15.54 -8.92
C GLN A 27 -5.99 -14.01 -8.93
N VAL A 28 -6.18 -13.45 -7.74
CA VAL A 28 -5.81 -12.05 -7.48
C VAL A 28 -4.29 -12.04 -7.31
N PHE A 29 -3.56 -12.14 -8.42
CA PHE A 29 -2.13 -11.86 -8.42
C PHE A 29 -1.95 -10.37 -8.16
N ALA A 30 -1.69 -10.00 -6.91
CA ALA A 30 -1.07 -8.71 -6.62
C ALA A 30 0.23 -8.66 -7.41
N ALA A 31 0.44 -7.59 -8.19
CA ALA A 31 1.68 -7.41 -8.92
C ALA A 31 2.86 -7.56 -7.94
N PRO A 32 3.91 -8.34 -8.29
CA PRO A 32 5.06 -8.49 -7.43
C PRO A 32 5.70 -7.12 -7.23
N LEU A 33 5.79 -6.68 -5.97
CA LEU A 33 6.50 -5.46 -5.58
C LEU A 33 7.98 -5.62 -5.96
N ASN A 34 8.56 -4.65 -6.65
CA ASN A 34 10.00 -4.58 -6.81
C ASN A 34 10.60 -3.83 -5.61
N PRO A 35 11.18 -4.53 -4.61
CA PRO A 35 11.63 -3.93 -3.35
C PRO A 35 12.74 -2.90 -3.56
N GLU A 36 13.61 -3.10 -4.55
CA GLU A 36 14.71 -2.18 -4.85
C GLU A 36 14.19 -0.85 -5.44
N LYS A 37 13.30 -0.94 -6.43
CA LYS A 37 12.64 0.23 -7.02
C LYS A 37 11.77 0.97 -6.01
N ALA A 38 11.06 0.25 -5.15
CA ALA A 38 10.23 0.81 -4.10
C ALA A 38 11.06 1.52 -3.03
N SER A 39 12.19 0.92 -2.61
CA SER A 39 13.16 1.52 -1.68
C SER A 39 13.74 2.81 -2.26
N GLN A 40 14.23 2.79 -3.50
CA GLN A 40 14.79 3.98 -4.16
C GLN A 40 13.79 5.12 -4.32
N LYS A 41 12.54 4.82 -4.71
CA LYS A 41 11.50 5.87 -4.84
C LYS A 41 11.09 6.44 -3.49
N THR A 42 11.06 5.62 -2.44
CA THR A 42 10.76 6.06 -1.08
C THR A 42 11.88 6.96 -0.54
N GLU A 43 13.14 6.60 -0.80
CA GLU A 43 14.32 7.41 -0.47
C GLU A 43 14.30 8.76 -1.19
N ARG A 44 14.00 8.77 -2.50
CA ARG A 44 13.84 10.03 -3.26
C ARG A 44 12.70 10.91 -2.73
N ALA A 45 11.58 10.31 -2.31
CA ALA A 45 10.47 11.07 -1.72
C ALA A 45 10.88 11.72 -0.39
N ALA A 46 11.69 11.01 0.41
CA ALA A 46 12.26 11.55 1.64
C ALA A 46 13.16 12.77 1.34
N ASP A 47 14.02 12.69 0.33
CA ASP A 47 14.89 13.79 -0.09
C ASP A 47 14.10 15.00 -0.62
N ILE A 48 13.05 14.77 -1.42
CA ILE A 48 12.20 15.86 -1.96
C ILE A 48 11.49 16.62 -0.84
N ILE A 49 11.03 15.92 0.21
CA ILE A 49 10.36 16.54 1.36
C ILE A 49 11.30 17.49 2.11
N VAL A 50 12.61 17.19 2.14
CA VAL A 50 13.62 17.99 2.84
C VAL A 50 14.13 19.17 2.02
N GLN A 51 14.00 19.15 0.68
CA GLN A 51 14.50 20.24 -0.15
C GLN A 51 13.81 21.59 0.14
N ASP A 52 14.65 22.61 0.38
CA ASP A 52 14.28 23.98 0.79
C ASP A 52 13.36 24.71 -0.19
N ASN A 53 13.33 24.30 -1.46
CA ASN A 53 12.53 24.93 -2.52
C ASN A 53 11.01 24.88 -2.23
N GLN A 54 10.56 23.95 -1.40
CA GLN A 54 9.16 23.89 -0.95
C GLN A 54 8.93 24.52 0.44
N LYS A 55 9.99 24.87 1.16
CA LYS A 55 9.92 25.43 2.52
C LYS A 55 9.43 26.87 2.51
N GLU A 56 9.97 27.71 1.62
CA GLU A 56 9.49 29.09 1.47
C GLU A 56 8.04 29.15 0.93
N ASN A 57 7.67 28.26 0.01
CA ASN A 57 6.33 28.27 -0.60
C ASN A 57 5.23 28.00 0.43
N VAL A 58 5.41 26.99 1.29
CA VAL A 58 4.45 26.67 2.37
C VAL A 58 4.36 27.80 3.40
N LYS A 59 5.49 28.40 3.80
CA LYS A 59 5.47 29.54 4.73
C LYS A 59 4.66 30.73 4.17
N ARG A 60 4.84 31.04 2.88
CA ARG A 60 4.13 32.13 2.21
C ARG A 60 2.66 31.82 1.93
N GLN A 61 2.33 30.61 1.47
CA GLN A 61 0.94 30.20 1.20
C GLN A 61 0.06 30.20 2.45
N PHE A 62 0.61 29.78 3.59
CA PHE A 62 -0.16 29.61 4.82
C PHE A 62 0.06 30.74 5.84
N GLY A 63 0.82 31.79 5.49
CA GLY A 63 1.08 32.93 6.37
C GLY A 63 1.66 32.52 7.73
N LEU A 64 2.53 31.50 7.74
CA LEU A 64 3.01 30.88 8.98
C LEU A 64 3.93 31.85 9.73
N ASN A 65 3.62 32.09 11.01
CA ASN A 65 4.56 32.70 11.94
C ASN A 65 5.71 31.74 12.30
N GLU A 66 6.73 32.22 13.00
CA GLU A 66 7.92 31.41 13.35
C GLU A 66 7.55 30.08 14.03
N HIS A 67 6.53 30.09 14.91
CA HIS A 67 6.06 28.88 15.58
C HIS A 67 5.38 27.88 14.62
N GLY A 68 4.53 28.36 13.71
CA GLY A 68 3.90 27.53 12.68
C GLY A 68 4.93 26.95 11.70
N SER A 69 5.97 27.72 11.37
CA SER A 69 7.10 27.25 10.59
C SER A 69 7.84 26.11 11.28
N GLU A 70 8.09 26.21 12.58
CA GLU A 70 8.80 25.19 13.35
C GLU A 70 8.01 23.87 13.42
N LEU A 71 6.68 23.94 13.55
CA LEU A 71 5.81 22.77 13.51
C LEU A 71 5.82 22.08 12.14
N VAL A 72 5.83 22.86 11.05
CA VAL A 72 5.94 22.34 9.68
C VAL A 72 7.30 21.68 9.47
N ASP A 73 8.38 22.30 9.93
CA ASP A 73 9.73 21.74 9.84
C ASP A 73 9.81 20.40 10.61
N LYS A 74 9.32 20.35 11.85
CA LYS A 74 9.25 19.09 12.64
C LYS A 74 8.41 18.01 11.96
N ALA A 75 7.32 18.37 11.30
CA ALA A 75 6.48 17.41 10.59
C ALA A 75 7.20 16.83 9.37
N ARG A 76 7.97 17.66 8.64
CA ARG A 76 8.78 17.23 7.49
C ARG A 76 9.92 16.32 7.92
N ASP A 77 10.61 16.64 9.01
CA ASP A 77 11.68 15.81 9.56
C ASP A 77 11.15 14.42 9.94
N ARG A 78 10.01 14.37 10.66
CA ARG A 78 9.36 13.09 11.01
C ARG A 78 8.90 12.30 9.79
N ALA A 79 8.43 12.98 8.74
CA ALA A 79 8.03 12.32 7.50
C ALA A 79 9.26 11.72 6.77
N ASN A 80 10.34 12.48 6.70
CA ASN A 80 11.63 12.04 6.15
C ASN A 80 12.17 10.80 6.89
N GLU A 81 12.21 10.85 8.22
CA GLU A 81 12.63 9.71 9.05
C GLU A 81 11.78 8.46 8.81
N LYS A 82 10.45 8.61 8.73
CA LYS A 82 9.55 7.48 8.47
C LYS A 82 9.76 6.87 7.08
N LEU A 83 9.98 7.71 6.07
CA LEU A 83 10.22 7.23 4.70
C LEU A 83 11.57 6.53 4.59
N LYS A 84 12.64 7.08 5.18
CA LYS A 84 13.94 6.41 5.25
C LYS A 84 13.85 5.08 5.98
N SER A 85 13.23 5.06 7.16
CA SER A 85 13.01 3.81 7.91
C SER A 85 12.23 2.77 7.11
N LEU A 86 11.26 3.19 6.30
CA LEU A 86 10.50 2.28 5.44
C LEU A 86 11.36 1.74 4.28
N ALA A 87 12.18 2.59 3.66
CA ALA A 87 13.12 2.19 2.61
C ALA A 87 14.16 1.17 3.13
N ASP A 88 14.68 1.40 4.35
CA ASP A 88 15.63 0.51 5.02
C ASP A 88 14.99 -0.83 5.39
N LYS A 89 13.80 -0.81 6.01
CA LYS A 89 13.04 -2.02 6.33
C LYS A 89 12.73 -2.85 5.10
N THR A 90 12.42 -2.20 3.98
CA THR A 90 12.16 -2.87 2.70
C THR A 90 13.41 -3.60 2.20
N ARG A 91 14.58 -2.95 2.28
CA ARG A 91 15.87 -3.50 1.87
C ARG A 91 16.32 -4.65 2.79
N GLU A 92 16.16 -4.49 4.10
CA GLU A 92 16.48 -5.51 5.10
C GLU A 92 15.59 -6.76 4.96
N ARG A 93 14.28 -6.56 4.78
CA ARG A 93 13.33 -7.66 4.58
C ARG A 93 13.53 -8.39 3.25
N GLN A 94 13.95 -7.68 2.21
CA GLN A 94 14.40 -8.30 0.95
C GLN A 94 15.59 -9.24 1.18
N ASN A 95 16.57 -8.83 2.00
CA ASN A 95 17.76 -9.63 2.27
C ASN A 95 17.48 -10.86 3.16
N THR A 96 16.44 -10.80 4.00
CA THR A 96 16.06 -11.88 4.93
C THR A 96 14.95 -12.78 4.39
N GLY A 97 14.29 -12.39 3.29
CA GLY A 97 13.14 -13.10 2.73
C GLY A 97 11.84 -12.93 3.53
N GLU A 98 11.84 -12.09 4.56
CA GLU A 98 10.63 -11.75 5.31
C GLU A 98 9.68 -10.88 4.50
N SER A 99 8.37 -11.12 4.68
CA SER A 99 7.36 -10.28 4.03
C SER A 99 7.23 -8.92 4.72
N ILE A 100 6.93 -7.89 3.94
CA ILE A 100 6.61 -6.56 4.44
C ILE A 100 5.15 -6.57 4.93
N PRO A 101 4.85 -5.94 6.09
CA PRO A 101 3.48 -5.84 6.58
C PRO A 101 2.52 -5.27 5.52
N PRO A 102 1.25 -5.73 5.46
CA PRO A 102 0.30 -5.34 4.41
C PRO A 102 0.13 -3.83 4.22
N ASP A 103 0.04 -3.07 5.31
CA ASP A 103 -0.15 -1.61 5.27
C ASP A 103 1.05 -0.89 4.65
N GLN A 104 2.27 -1.40 4.91
CA GLN A 104 3.50 -0.88 4.34
C GLN A 104 3.65 -1.31 2.88
N LYS A 105 3.23 -2.53 2.55
CA LYS A 105 3.23 -3.04 1.17
C LYS A 105 2.34 -2.20 0.25
N LEU A 106 1.12 -1.87 0.68
CA LEU A 106 0.19 -1.05 -0.11
C LEU A 106 0.77 0.34 -0.40
N PHE A 107 1.46 0.93 0.58
CA PHE A 107 2.15 2.20 0.39
C PHE A 107 3.28 2.08 -0.64
N LEU A 108 4.13 1.06 -0.51
CA LEU A 108 5.24 0.82 -1.44
C LEU A 108 4.76 0.51 -2.86
N GLU A 109 3.68 -0.25 -3.02
CA GLU A 109 3.06 -0.52 -4.32
C GLU A 109 2.55 0.76 -5.00
N LYS A 110 2.00 1.70 -4.22
CA LYS A 110 1.61 3.03 -4.73
C LYS A 110 2.81 3.87 -5.13
N MET A 111 3.91 3.77 -4.40
CA MET A 111 5.15 4.46 -4.75
C MET A 111 5.79 3.88 -6.00
N GLU A 112 5.68 2.56 -6.25
CA GLU A 112 6.31 1.92 -7.40
C GLU A 112 5.70 2.32 -8.76
N ARG A 113 4.40 2.64 -8.77
CA ARG A 113 3.68 3.21 -9.93
C ARG A 113 4.29 4.54 -10.36
#